data_AF-A0A957PAU3-F1
#
_entry.id   AF-A0A957PAU3-F1
#
_cell.length_a   1.000
_cell.length_b   1.000
_cell.length_c   1.000
_cell.angle_alpha   90.00
_cell.angle_beta   90.00
_cell.angle_gamma   90.00
#
_symmetry.space_group_name_H-M   'P 1'
#
loop_
_entity.id
_entity.type
_entity.pdbx_description
1 polymer ?
#
loop_
_entity_poly.entity_id
_entity_poly.type
_entity_poly.pdbx_seq_one_letter_code
_entity_poly.pdbx_strand_id
1 'polypeptide(L)'
;SAQLQALVGFSAQDGTANEHVAIGTWNNTGEYYIRVSGRNGAFDNQQPFQLDVTRLGGSCGNFVPATLPPSSIPASSGNYKTIILHDAARMEAENGVTDDQLVLRLQTLAQRPDVGGVLVNLGEDARINAARQQAETYANCPYATNLWAYEVRDIIQRYWDNNRQLAYVVLVGNDSIIPFFRYPDSAPVSPESDFEPPVLDDSISEANLRLNYVLSQDAYGSRREISLQNRLLPIPNLAVGRLVETTAEAMNTINAYLSTSAGVVNTPTSALVTSYGYLEDGSRAVLEELQNGLPSNSNFSQLIEQYDVPPEASWSADDLRPLLLNQRHDLIYLAGHFNPSRLLAADYSSTISATELKNASVDFTNAIVYSSGCHSGYNIVNDHAVPQVTDAPPDWAQAF
;
A
#
# COMPACT_ATOMS: atom_id res chain seq x y z
N SER A 1 14.44 -9.60 -27.42
CA SER A 1 15.58 -8.68 -27.62
C SER A 1 15.42 -7.51 -26.67
N ALA A 2 16.49 -6.77 -26.35
CA ALA A 2 16.43 -5.58 -25.48
C ALA A 2 15.39 -4.54 -25.98
N GLN A 3 15.17 -4.48 -27.29
CA GLN A 3 14.18 -3.60 -27.91
C GLN A 3 12.73 -3.94 -27.56
N LEU A 4 12.37 -5.23 -27.44
CA LEU A 4 11.03 -5.62 -27.01
C LEU A 4 10.82 -5.37 -25.50
N GLN A 5 11.89 -5.44 -24.72
CA GLN A 5 11.85 -5.24 -23.26
C GLN A 5 11.77 -3.76 -22.87
N ALA A 6 12.20 -2.85 -23.74
CA ALA A 6 12.14 -1.39 -23.54
C ALA A 6 10.97 -0.70 -24.28
N LEU A 7 10.11 -1.47 -24.96
CA LEU A 7 8.96 -0.93 -25.69
C LEU A 7 7.89 -0.48 -24.68
N VAL A 8 7.56 0.81 -24.70
CA VAL A 8 6.57 1.44 -23.80
C VAL A 8 5.23 1.76 -24.48
N GLY A 9 5.16 1.61 -25.81
CA GLY A 9 3.96 1.81 -26.61
C GLY A 9 4.24 1.50 -28.08
N PHE A 10 3.22 1.08 -28.81
CA PHE A 10 3.31 0.85 -30.25
C PHE A 10 1.97 1.11 -30.93
N SER A 11 2.03 1.40 -32.23
CA SER A 11 0.89 1.46 -33.14
C SER A 11 1.22 0.61 -34.35
N ALA A 12 0.23 -0.09 -34.89
CA ALA A 12 0.40 -1.01 -35.99
C ALA A 12 -0.88 -1.08 -36.83
N GLN A 13 -1.34 0.07 -37.33
CA GLN A 13 -2.50 0.14 -38.20
C GLN A 13 -2.20 -0.51 -39.57
N ASP A 14 -3.26 -0.83 -40.31
CA ASP A 14 -3.14 -1.40 -41.65
C ASP A 14 -2.94 -0.33 -42.74
N GLY A 15 -2.16 -0.69 -43.76
CA GLY A 15 -1.96 0.13 -44.95
C GLY A 15 -1.12 1.38 -44.69
N THR A 16 -1.61 2.53 -45.18
CA THR A 16 -0.96 3.86 -45.04
C THR A 16 -1.74 4.76 -44.09
N ALA A 17 -2.52 4.18 -43.17
CA ALA A 17 -3.22 4.94 -42.16
C ALA A 17 -2.22 5.65 -41.23
N ASN A 18 -2.62 6.80 -40.68
CA ASN A 18 -1.80 7.51 -39.71
C ASN A 18 -1.65 6.66 -38.45
N GLU A 19 -0.40 6.49 -38.00
CA GLU A 19 -0.08 5.82 -36.75
C GLU A 19 -0.15 6.83 -35.59
N HIS A 20 -0.66 6.37 -34.45
CA HIS A 20 -0.72 7.18 -33.23
C HIS A 20 -0.34 6.34 -32.01
N VAL A 21 0.55 6.87 -31.19
CA VAL A 21 0.96 6.30 -29.90
C VAL A 21 0.89 7.41 -28.86
N ALA A 22 0.15 7.17 -27.77
CA ALA A 22 0.19 8.00 -26.58
C ALA A 22 0.75 7.16 -25.43
N ILE A 23 1.71 7.71 -24.69
CA ILE A 23 2.28 7.08 -23.50
C ILE A 23 2.25 8.07 -22.33
N GLY A 24 1.86 7.59 -21.15
CA GLY A 24 2.08 8.31 -19.90
C GLY A 24 3.55 8.21 -19.51
N THR A 25 4.27 9.34 -19.50
CA THR A 25 5.66 9.38 -19.04
C THR A 25 5.76 9.52 -17.52
N TRP A 26 4.68 9.94 -16.87
CA TRP A 26 4.55 10.06 -15.42
C TRP A 26 5.73 10.85 -14.82
N ASN A 27 6.35 10.32 -13.75
CA ASN A 27 7.51 10.89 -13.10
C ASN A 27 8.85 10.34 -13.64
N ASN A 28 8.83 9.54 -14.72
CA ASN A 28 10.07 9.02 -15.29
C ASN A 28 10.85 10.16 -15.95
N THR A 29 12.12 10.25 -15.57
CA THR A 29 13.10 11.10 -16.24
C THR A 29 13.94 10.27 -17.21
N GLY A 30 14.41 10.88 -18.30
CA GLY A 30 15.24 10.20 -19.30
C GLY A 30 14.81 10.48 -20.73
N GLU A 31 15.42 9.75 -21.66
CA GLU A 31 15.19 9.89 -23.09
C GLU A 31 14.21 8.83 -23.60
N TYR A 32 13.23 9.28 -24.40
CA TYR A 32 12.31 8.41 -25.12
C TYR A 32 12.70 8.38 -26.60
N TYR A 33 12.78 7.18 -27.16
CA TYR A 33 13.17 6.96 -28.55
C TYR A 33 11.97 6.47 -29.36
N ILE A 34 11.71 7.11 -30.50
CA ILE A 34 10.65 6.72 -31.44
C ILE A 34 11.30 5.99 -32.61
N ARG A 35 10.82 4.78 -32.90
CA ARG A 35 11.22 4.01 -34.10
C ARG A 35 10.01 3.85 -35.01
N VAL A 36 10.15 4.30 -36.26
CA VAL A 36 9.21 4.02 -37.35
C VAL A 36 9.82 2.94 -38.23
N SER A 37 9.03 1.93 -38.57
CA SER A 37 9.47 0.82 -39.44
C SER A 37 8.33 0.44 -40.37
N GLY A 38 8.58 0.43 -41.68
CA GLY A 38 7.60 -0.07 -42.63
C GLY A 38 7.40 -1.59 -42.51
N ARG A 39 6.19 -2.04 -42.86
CA ARG A 39 5.83 -3.47 -42.86
C ARG A 39 6.78 -4.24 -43.78
N ASN A 40 7.36 -5.33 -43.27
CA ASN A 40 8.37 -6.14 -43.98
C ASN A 40 9.57 -5.34 -44.54
N GLY A 41 9.93 -4.22 -43.90
CA GLY A 41 11.06 -3.38 -44.32
C GLY A 41 10.76 -2.45 -45.50
N ALA A 42 9.49 -2.25 -45.85
CA ALA A 42 9.10 -1.30 -46.90
C ALA A 42 9.52 0.13 -46.54
N PHE A 43 10.02 0.88 -47.53
CA PHE A 43 10.33 2.30 -47.43
C PHE A 43 10.22 2.97 -48.81
N ASP A 44 9.94 4.27 -48.83
CA ASP A 44 9.96 5.09 -50.04
C ASP A 44 10.68 6.42 -49.76
N ASN A 45 11.81 6.65 -50.43
CA ASN A 45 12.61 7.86 -50.26
C ASN A 45 11.99 9.09 -50.95
N GLN A 46 10.95 8.90 -51.77
CA GLN A 46 10.23 9.98 -52.45
C GLN A 46 8.96 10.40 -51.72
N GLN A 47 8.50 9.62 -50.74
CA GLN A 47 7.31 9.87 -49.92
C GLN A 47 7.70 9.84 -48.43
N PRO A 48 8.30 10.92 -47.89
CA PRO A 48 8.68 10.95 -46.49
C PRO A 48 7.46 10.90 -45.58
N PHE A 49 7.59 10.27 -44.41
CA PHE A 49 6.60 10.38 -43.35
C PHE A 49 6.81 11.66 -42.54
N GLN A 50 5.75 12.14 -41.89
CA GLN A 50 5.81 13.19 -40.88
C GLN A 50 5.72 12.56 -39.48
N LEU A 51 6.57 13.02 -38.57
CA LEU A 51 6.50 12.65 -37.15
C LEU A 51 6.30 13.92 -36.33
N ASP A 52 5.12 14.03 -35.74
CA ASP A 52 4.80 15.08 -34.78
C ASP A 52 4.87 14.49 -33.37
N VAL A 53 5.60 15.18 -32.48
CA VAL A 53 5.73 14.79 -31.08
C VAL A 53 5.21 15.93 -30.22
N THR A 54 4.09 15.68 -29.54
CA THR A 54 3.49 16.63 -28.61
C THR A 54 3.66 16.12 -27.19
N ARG A 55 4.30 16.92 -26.34
CA ARG A 55 4.30 16.69 -24.90
C ARG A 55 3.13 17.45 -24.29
N LEU A 56 2.15 16.70 -23.78
CA LEU A 56 1.07 17.28 -22.99
C LEU A 56 1.57 17.47 -21.54
N GLY A 57 1.24 18.61 -20.94
CA GLY A 57 1.50 18.85 -19.52
C GLY A 57 0.71 17.87 -18.66
N GLY A 58 1.26 17.50 -17.50
CA GLY A 58 0.56 16.66 -16.53
C GLY A 58 -0.29 17.46 -15.56
N SER A 59 -1.12 16.77 -14.77
CA SER A 59 -2.04 17.34 -13.77
C SER A 59 -1.34 18.14 -12.65
N CYS A 60 -0.02 18.00 -12.51
CA CYS A 60 0.82 18.82 -11.65
C CYS A 60 0.96 20.29 -12.10
N GLY A 61 0.44 20.65 -13.28
CA GLY A 61 0.44 22.02 -13.79
C GLY A 61 1.86 22.62 -13.86
N ASN A 62 2.04 23.77 -13.20
CA ASN A 62 3.32 24.49 -13.14
C ASN A 62 4.17 24.14 -11.91
N PHE A 63 3.90 23.00 -11.25
CA PHE A 63 4.70 22.60 -10.09
C PHE A 63 6.18 22.45 -10.48
N VAL A 64 7.02 23.19 -9.77
CA VAL A 64 8.49 23.11 -9.84
C VAL A 64 8.98 22.86 -8.43
N PRO A 65 9.72 21.76 -8.17
CA PRO A 65 10.26 21.47 -6.86
C PRO A 65 11.13 22.62 -6.36
N ALA A 66 10.85 23.13 -5.16
CA ALA A 66 11.71 24.17 -4.58
C ALA A 66 12.96 23.53 -3.98
N THR A 67 14.07 24.29 -3.95
CA THR A 67 15.28 23.86 -3.24
C THR A 67 14.98 23.61 -1.77
N LEU A 68 15.25 22.40 -1.30
CA LEU A 68 15.01 22.01 0.08
C LEU A 68 16.22 22.39 0.97
N PRO A 69 15.99 22.69 2.25
CA PRO A 69 17.08 22.86 3.21
C PRO A 69 17.81 21.53 3.45
N PRO A 70 19.03 21.54 4.02
CA PRO A 70 19.67 20.32 4.50
C PRO A 70 18.79 19.59 5.53
N SER A 71 18.85 18.26 5.54
CA SER A 71 18.24 17.46 6.61
C SER A 71 18.90 17.80 7.95
N SER A 72 18.09 18.07 8.97
CA SER A 72 18.55 18.42 10.32
C SER A 72 18.69 17.20 11.23
N ILE A 73 18.13 16.04 10.86
CA ILE A 73 18.31 14.81 11.62
C ILE A 73 19.59 14.09 11.16
N PRO A 74 20.62 13.96 12.02
CA PRO A 74 21.76 13.10 11.73
C PRO A 74 21.37 11.62 11.85
N ALA A 75 21.92 10.78 10.97
CA ALA A 75 21.74 9.34 11.07
C ALA A 75 22.70 8.78 12.13
N SER A 76 22.16 8.28 13.25
CA SER A 76 22.97 7.68 14.31
C SER A 76 23.41 6.25 13.95
N SER A 77 24.55 5.83 14.51
CA SER A 77 25.03 4.45 14.46
C SER A 77 24.87 3.83 15.85
N GLY A 78 24.20 2.69 15.93
CA GLY A 78 23.95 1.96 17.18
C GLY A 78 23.80 0.46 17.00
N ASN A 79 24.19 -0.07 15.83
CA ASN A 79 23.89 -1.44 15.39
C ASN A 79 22.38 -1.75 15.47
N TYR A 80 21.56 -0.76 15.10
CA TYR A 80 20.10 -0.93 15.11
C TYR A 80 19.67 -1.98 14.09
N LYS A 81 18.65 -2.76 14.46
CA LYS A 81 17.96 -3.75 13.61
C LYS A 81 16.66 -3.18 13.03
N THR A 82 16.05 -2.21 13.71
CA THR A 82 14.81 -1.55 13.28
C THR A 82 14.97 -0.02 13.29
N ILE A 83 14.45 0.66 12.28
CA ILE A 83 14.22 2.10 12.31
C ILE A 83 12.71 2.36 12.43
N ILE A 84 12.31 3.20 13.37
CA ILE A 84 10.92 3.54 13.64
C ILE A 84 10.75 5.03 13.35
N LEU A 85 10.00 5.37 12.30
CA LEU A 85 9.80 6.74 11.85
C LEU A 85 8.39 7.21 12.23
N HIS A 86 8.28 8.39 12.83
CA HIS A 86 7.00 8.94 13.27
C HIS A 86 6.97 10.46 13.12
N ASP A 87 5.77 11.02 13.03
CA ASP A 87 5.48 12.42 13.34
C ASP A 87 4.23 12.44 14.22
N ALA A 88 4.43 12.12 15.50
CA ALA A 88 3.33 11.83 16.43
C ALA A 88 2.44 13.05 16.68
N ALA A 89 2.98 14.26 16.55
CA ALA A 89 2.23 15.52 16.69
C ALA A 89 1.17 15.70 15.58
N ARG A 90 1.27 14.94 14.48
CA ARG A 90 0.30 14.94 13.38
C ARG A 90 -0.67 13.77 13.43
N MET A 91 -0.51 12.83 14.37
CA MET A 91 -1.44 11.72 14.50
C MET A 91 -2.74 12.17 15.14
N GLU A 92 -3.85 11.64 14.65
CA GLU A 92 -5.16 11.85 15.26
C GLU A 92 -5.18 11.24 16.67
N ALA A 93 -5.61 12.03 17.65
CA ALA A 93 -5.79 11.55 19.01
C ALA A 93 -7.16 10.87 19.15
N GLU A 94 -7.17 9.63 19.64
CA GLU A 94 -8.38 8.85 19.89
C GLU A 94 -8.33 8.26 21.31
N ASN A 95 -9.50 8.04 21.93
CA ASN A 95 -9.61 7.39 23.25
C ASN A 95 -8.77 8.02 24.36
N GLY A 96 -8.44 9.31 24.24
CA GLY A 96 -7.61 10.06 25.18
C GLY A 96 -6.12 9.70 25.16
N VAL A 97 -5.66 8.94 24.16
CA VAL A 97 -4.24 8.59 23.98
C VAL A 97 -3.51 9.77 23.35
N THR A 98 -2.54 10.33 24.06
CA THR A 98 -1.74 11.47 23.57
C THR A 98 -0.57 11.04 22.68
N ASP A 99 -0.04 11.99 21.93
CA ASP A 99 1.22 11.88 21.19
C ASP A 99 2.39 11.47 22.11
N ASP A 100 2.51 12.09 23.29
CA ASP A 100 3.53 11.75 24.30
C ASP A 100 3.42 10.29 24.77
N GLN A 101 2.20 9.78 24.97
CA GLN A 101 1.98 8.40 25.37
C GLN A 101 2.39 7.42 24.26
N LEU A 102 2.05 7.74 23.01
CA LEU A 102 2.49 6.95 21.86
C LEU A 102 4.02 6.95 21.73
N VAL A 103 4.67 8.11 21.83
CA VAL A 103 6.13 8.23 21.73
C VAL A 103 6.83 7.42 22.82
N LEU A 104 6.36 7.50 24.07
CA LEU A 104 6.88 6.67 25.16
C LEU A 104 6.72 5.16 24.86
N ARG A 105 5.62 4.77 24.22
CA ARG A 105 5.38 3.38 23.86
C ARG A 105 6.27 2.92 22.69
N LEU A 106 6.49 3.76 21.69
CA LEU A 106 7.45 3.52 20.61
C LEU A 106 8.88 3.39 21.14
N GLN A 107 9.26 4.19 22.15
CA GLN A 107 10.55 4.04 22.84
C GLN A 107 10.65 2.68 23.54
N THR A 108 9.58 2.23 24.21
CA THR A 108 9.52 0.89 24.81
C THR A 108 9.70 -0.21 23.76
N LEU A 109 9.04 -0.06 22.59
CA LEU A 109 9.20 -0.98 21.46
C LEU A 109 10.64 -0.99 20.95
N ALA A 110 11.24 0.16 20.72
CA ALA A 110 12.62 0.29 20.25
C ALA A 110 13.62 -0.40 21.20
N GLN A 111 13.39 -0.36 22.51
CA GLN A 111 14.27 -0.95 23.52
C GLN A 111 14.18 -2.48 23.62
N ARG A 112 13.18 -3.12 22.99
CA ARG A 112 13.09 -4.58 23.01
C ARG A 112 14.28 -5.21 22.29
N PRO A 113 14.95 -6.23 22.87
CA PRO A 113 16.12 -6.85 22.24
C PRO A 113 15.87 -7.44 20.84
N ASP A 114 14.69 -8.00 20.61
CA ASP A 114 14.26 -8.54 19.31
C ASP A 114 14.04 -7.45 18.24
N VAL A 115 13.69 -6.23 18.68
CA VAL A 115 13.47 -5.05 17.82
C VAL A 115 14.77 -4.28 17.60
N GLY A 116 15.56 -4.04 18.66
CA GLY A 116 16.84 -3.31 18.62
C GLY A 116 16.72 -2.01 17.84
N GLY A 117 15.75 -1.18 18.20
CA GLY A 117 15.26 -0.08 17.37
C GLY A 117 15.89 1.28 17.66
N VAL A 118 15.78 2.17 16.66
CA VAL A 118 15.98 3.62 16.81
C VAL A 118 14.72 4.37 16.43
N LEU A 119 14.35 5.35 17.23
CA LEU A 119 13.20 6.21 16.98
C LEU A 119 13.64 7.49 16.26
N VAL A 120 12.94 7.87 15.20
CA VAL A 120 13.23 9.04 14.37
C VAL A 120 11.97 9.90 14.24
N ASN A 121 11.99 11.08 14.87
CA ASN A 121 10.91 12.05 14.79
C ASN A 121 11.03 12.90 13.52
N LEU A 122 10.28 12.55 12.49
CA LEU A 122 10.28 13.24 11.19
C LEU A 122 9.87 14.71 11.30
N GLY A 123 9.04 15.08 12.28
CA GLY A 123 8.59 16.45 12.51
C GLY A 123 9.72 17.41 12.92
N GLU A 124 10.86 16.89 13.38
CA GLU A 124 12.05 17.69 13.72
C GLU A 124 12.99 17.91 12.52
N ASP A 125 12.74 17.26 11.38
CA ASP A 125 13.58 17.42 10.19
C ASP A 125 13.12 18.59 9.31
N ALA A 126 13.97 19.61 9.18
CA ALA A 126 13.67 20.80 8.39
C ALA A 126 13.43 20.49 6.90
N ARG A 127 14.10 19.47 6.35
CA ARG A 127 13.95 19.05 4.96
C ARG A 127 12.65 18.31 4.73
N ILE A 128 12.28 17.40 5.65
CA ILE A 128 10.98 16.73 5.63
C ILE A 128 9.84 17.73 5.73
N ASN A 129 9.93 18.66 6.69
CA ASN A 129 8.91 19.70 6.87
C ASN A 129 8.74 20.56 5.60
N ALA A 130 9.84 20.93 4.93
CA ALA A 130 9.78 21.70 3.70
C ALA A 130 9.21 20.90 2.51
N ALA A 131 9.60 19.63 2.37
CA ALA A 131 9.09 18.75 1.30
C ALA A 131 7.60 18.46 1.49
N ARG A 132 7.17 18.19 2.72
CA ARG A 132 5.76 18.02 3.08
C ARG A 132 4.94 19.26 2.78
N GLN A 133 5.42 20.44 3.17
CA GLN A 133 4.71 21.70 2.88
C GLN A 133 4.49 21.90 1.37
N GLN A 134 5.48 21.52 0.54
CA GLN A 134 5.30 21.53 -0.91
C GLN A 134 4.23 20.54 -1.37
N ALA A 135 4.27 19.29 -0.87
CA ALA A 135 3.25 18.29 -1.20
C ALA A 135 1.84 18.73 -0.81
N GLU A 136 1.66 19.30 0.38
CA GLU A 136 0.37 19.80 0.86
C GLU A 136 -0.14 21.00 0.05
N THR A 137 0.77 21.92 -0.34
CA THR A 137 0.41 23.07 -1.19
C THR A 137 -0.02 22.63 -2.59
N TYR A 138 0.52 21.52 -3.08
CA TYR A 138 0.23 20.94 -4.39
C TYR A 138 -0.38 19.54 -4.25
N ALA A 139 -1.41 19.41 -3.42
CA ALA A 139 -2.01 18.10 -3.10
C ALA A 139 -2.53 17.34 -4.33
N ASN A 140 -2.92 18.05 -5.39
CA ASN A 140 -3.32 17.49 -6.67
C ASN A 140 -2.15 16.97 -7.55
N CYS A 141 -0.91 17.04 -7.06
CA CYS A 141 0.28 16.63 -7.77
C CYS A 141 0.96 15.42 -7.09
N PRO A 142 0.68 14.18 -7.55
CA PRO A 142 1.35 12.96 -7.10
C PRO A 142 2.87 13.03 -7.07
N TYR A 143 3.48 13.80 -7.98
CA TYR A 143 4.92 14.00 -8.01
C TYR A 143 5.44 14.74 -6.77
N ALA A 144 4.73 15.78 -6.29
CA ALA A 144 5.12 16.51 -5.09
C ALA A 144 5.10 15.61 -3.85
N THR A 145 4.08 14.74 -3.73
CA THR A 145 4.02 13.77 -2.63
C THR A 145 5.09 12.70 -2.74
N ASN A 146 5.42 12.23 -3.95
CA ASN A 146 6.55 11.31 -4.14
C ASN A 146 7.89 11.94 -3.75
N LEU A 147 8.12 13.23 -4.03
CA LEU A 147 9.34 13.91 -3.57
C LEU A 147 9.44 13.90 -2.05
N TRP A 148 8.34 14.14 -1.34
CA TRP A 148 8.31 13.99 0.12
C TRP A 148 8.62 12.55 0.56
N ALA A 149 8.05 11.53 -0.09
CA ALA A 149 8.36 10.13 0.19
C ALA A 149 9.85 9.80 -0.03
N TYR A 150 10.47 10.32 -1.10
CA TYR A 150 11.91 10.15 -1.33
C TYR A 150 12.76 10.79 -0.24
N GLU A 151 12.37 11.96 0.28
CA GLU A 151 13.12 12.60 1.39
C GLU A 151 13.03 11.79 2.69
N VAL A 152 11.89 11.15 2.97
CA VAL A 152 11.78 10.18 4.08
C VAL A 152 12.67 8.95 3.81
N ARG A 153 12.67 8.43 2.59
CA ARG A 153 13.54 7.31 2.18
C ARG A 153 15.02 7.64 2.33
N ASP A 154 15.44 8.87 2.02
CA ASP A 154 16.82 9.33 2.19
C ASP A 154 17.27 9.32 3.66
N ILE A 155 16.38 9.60 4.61
CA ILE A 155 16.65 9.38 6.04
C ILE A 155 16.93 7.89 6.30
N ILE A 156 16.04 7.01 5.84
CA ILE A 156 16.19 5.55 6.03
C ILE A 156 17.51 5.05 5.44
N GLN A 157 17.87 5.49 4.23
CA GLN A 157 19.11 5.09 3.56
C GLN A 157 20.36 5.49 4.37
N ARG A 158 20.40 6.72 4.92
CA ARG A 158 21.52 7.15 5.77
C ARG A 158 21.64 6.34 7.05
N TYR A 159 20.51 6.00 7.68
CA TYR A 159 20.51 5.09 8.83
C TYR A 159 20.97 3.69 8.46
N TRP A 160 20.56 3.17 7.30
CA TRP A 160 20.95 1.86 6.81
C TRP A 160 22.46 1.80 6.48
N ASP A 161 23.05 2.86 5.95
CA ASP A 161 24.49 2.94 5.72
C ASP A 161 25.30 2.90 7.04
N ASN A 162 24.76 3.50 8.10
CA ASN A 162 25.37 3.56 9.43
C ASN A 162 25.07 2.33 10.31
N ASN A 163 24.10 1.48 9.92
CA ASN A 163 23.65 0.32 10.68
C ASN A 163 23.51 -0.90 9.76
N ARG A 164 24.59 -1.68 9.64
CA ARG A 164 24.67 -2.83 8.72
C ARG A 164 23.72 -3.99 9.05
N GLN A 165 23.17 -4.01 10.26
CA GLN A 165 22.21 -5.02 10.73
C GLN A 165 20.75 -4.57 10.58
N LEU A 166 20.50 -3.38 10.05
CA LEU A 166 19.14 -2.89 9.83
C LEU A 166 18.40 -3.88 8.92
N ALA A 167 17.23 -4.33 9.37
CA ALA A 167 16.40 -5.33 8.70
C ALA A 167 14.93 -4.87 8.57
N TYR A 168 14.50 -3.92 9.41
CA TYR A 168 13.11 -3.49 9.50
C TYR A 168 12.95 -1.97 9.46
N VAL A 169 11.89 -1.52 8.80
CA VAL A 169 11.38 -0.15 8.81
C VAL A 169 9.96 -0.19 9.36
N VAL A 170 9.68 0.61 10.40
CA VAL A 170 8.34 0.81 10.93
C VAL A 170 7.92 2.25 10.66
N LEU A 171 6.87 2.43 9.88
CA LEU A 171 6.26 3.73 9.59
C LEU A 171 5.08 3.94 10.54
N VAL A 172 5.02 5.06 11.25
CA VAL A 172 3.93 5.37 12.17
C VAL A 172 3.11 6.53 11.63
N GLY A 173 1.87 6.25 11.24
CA GLY A 173 0.92 7.16 10.60
C GLY A 173 0.45 6.68 9.22
N ASN A 174 -0.61 7.30 8.71
CA ASN A 174 -1.20 7.09 7.38
C ASN A 174 -0.43 7.81 6.25
N ASP A 175 -1.04 7.92 5.06
CA ASP A 175 -0.49 8.63 3.88
C ASP A 175 -0.33 10.15 4.08
N SER A 176 -1.11 10.80 4.96
CA SER A 176 -0.99 12.24 5.24
C SER A 176 0.10 12.57 6.28
N ILE A 177 0.66 11.55 6.93
CA ILE A 177 1.75 11.68 7.92
C ILE A 177 3.07 11.16 7.34
N ILE A 178 3.07 9.97 6.75
CA ILE A 178 4.21 9.41 6.02
C ILE A 178 3.70 8.86 4.68
N PRO A 179 3.98 9.53 3.55
CA PRO A 179 3.32 9.20 2.29
C PRO A 179 3.72 7.82 1.78
N PHE A 180 2.80 7.13 1.14
CA PHE A 180 3.11 6.04 0.23
C PHE A 180 3.72 6.61 -1.06
N PHE A 181 4.56 5.80 -1.70
CA PHE A 181 4.97 6.07 -3.07
C PHE A 181 3.81 5.79 -4.01
N ARG A 182 3.60 6.71 -4.95
CA ARG A 182 2.59 6.67 -5.98
C ARG A 182 3.23 6.12 -7.25
N TYR A 183 2.84 4.91 -7.63
CA TYR A 183 3.28 4.25 -8.86
C TYR A 183 2.16 4.27 -9.89
N PRO A 184 2.44 4.63 -11.15
CA PRO A 184 1.42 4.60 -12.18
C PRO A 184 0.76 3.24 -12.30
N ASP A 185 -0.56 3.22 -12.26
CA ASP A 185 -1.31 2.02 -12.57
C ASP A 185 -1.35 1.81 -14.09
N SER A 186 -1.10 0.57 -14.48
CA SER A 186 -1.10 0.11 -15.87
C SER A 186 -2.06 -1.05 -16.08
N ALA A 187 -2.91 -1.35 -15.09
CA ALA A 187 -3.94 -2.35 -15.19
C ALA A 187 -4.87 -2.04 -16.38
N PRO A 188 -5.05 -2.98 -17.32
CA PRO A 188 -5.91 -2.76 -18.49
C PRO A 188 -7.41 -2.87 -18.16
N VAL A 189 -7.74 -3.42 -16.99
CA VAL A 189 -9.11 -3.66 -16.52
C VAL A 189 -9.15 -3.25 -15.05
N SER A 190 -10.18 -2.49 -14.68
CA SER A 190 -10.36 -1.96 -13.32
C SER A 190 -9.12 -1.21 -12.80
N PRO A 191 -8.59 -0.23 -13.56
CA PRO A 191 -7.52 0.64 -13.08
C PRO A 191 -7.93 1.39 -11.80
N GLU A 192 -6.95 1.85 -11.03
CA GLU A 192 -7.18 2.60 -9.78
C GLU A 192 -8.09 3.83 -9.99
N SER A 193 -8.07 4.44 -11.18
CA SER A 193 -8.97 5.56 -11.52
C SER A 193 -10.46 5.20 -11.52
N ASP A 194 -10.81 3.92 -11.69
CA ASP A 194 -12.18 3.42 -11.62
C ASP A 194 -12.64 3.23 -10.16
N PHE A 195 -11.71 3.24 -9.20
CA PHE A 195 -12.03 3.17 -7.79
C PHE A 195 -12.44 4.56 -7.28
N GLU A 196 -13.70 4.70 -6.88
CA GLU A 196 -14.29 5.95 -6.41
C GLU A 196 -14.74 5.84 -4.94
N PRO A 197 -13.82 5.69 -3.97
CA PRO A 197 -14.17 5.99 -2.59
C PRO A 197 -14.44 7.50 -2.51
N PRO A 198 -15.56 7.95 -1.95
CA PRO A 198 -15.78 9.38 -1.76
C PRO A 198 -14.67 9.93 -0.86
N VAL A 199 -13.84 10.83 -1.37
CA VAL A 199 -12.81 11.57 -0.62
C VAL A 199 -12.85 13.03 -1.08
N LEU A 200 -12.28 13.95 -0.30
CA LEU A 200 -12.28 15.38 -0.62
C LEU A 200 -11.52 15.66 -1.92
N ASP A 201 -12.12 16.46 -2.81
CA ASP A 201 -11.61 16.76 -4.16
C ASP A 201 -10.19 17.35 -4.17
N ASP A 202 -9.81 18.09 -3.12
CA ASP A 202 -8.51 18.76 -2.98
C ASP A 202 -7.50 17.96 -2.14
N SER A 203 -7.75 16.68 -1.91
CA SER A 203 -6.87 15.79 -1.15
C SER A 203 -5.81 15.08 -2.00
N ILE A 204 -4.72 14.65 -1.35
CA ILE A 204 -3.71 13.78 -1.97
C ILE A 204 -4.27 12.38 -2.31
N SER A 205 -5.36 11.97 -1.66
CA SER A 205 -6.05 10.70 -1.94
C SER A 205 -6.84 10.77 -3.24
N GLU A 206 -7.64 11.83 -3.43
CA GLU A 206 -8.38 12.02 -4.68
C GLU A 206 -7.41 12.12 -5.87
N ALA A 207 -6.35 12.92 -5.72
CA ALA A 207 -5.33 13.07 -6.75
C ALA A 207 -4.67 11.74 -7.14
N ASN A 208 -4.40 10.87 -6.16
CA ASN A 208 -3.85 9.54 -6.40
C ASN A 208 -4.79 8.68 -7.25
N LEU A 209 -6.06 8.61 -6.84
CA LEU A 209 -7.08 7.79 -7.48
C LEU A 209 -7.36 8.29 -8.90
N ARG A 210 -7.74 9.57 -9.06
CA ARG A 210 -8.13 10.14 -10.37
C ARG A 210 -6.99 10.20 -11.38
N LEU A 211 -5.75 10.26 -10.91
CA LEU A 211 -4.57 10.24 -11.78
C LEU A 211 -4.00 8.84 -11.96
N ASN A 212 -4.72 7.81 -11.53
CA ASN A 212 -4.44 6.41 -11.78
C ASN A 212 -3.11 5.92 -11.19
N TYR A 213 -2.93 6.07 -9.89
CA TYR A 213 -1.74 5.65 -9.16
C TYR A 213 -2.04 4.61 -8.08
N VAL A 214 -1.29 3.50 -8.08
CA VAL A 214 -1.26 2.54 -6.97
C VAL A 214 -0.30 3.02 -5.89
N LEU A 215 -0.70 2.85 -4.62
CA LEU A 215 0.12 3.16 -3.45
C LEU A 215 0.99 1.96 -3.05
N SER A 216 2.27 2.19 -2.79
CA SER A 216 3.15 1.20 -2.17
C SER A 216 4.19 1.86 -1.26
N GLN A 217 4.65 1.12 -0.25
CA GLN A 217 5.69 1.54 0.70
C GLN A 217 7.01 0.79 0.51
N ASP A 218 7.11 -0.10 -0.48
CA ASP A 218 8.25 -1.01 -0.65
C ASP A 218 9.57 -0.26 -0.92
N ALA A 219 9.51 0.92 -1.53
CA ALA A 219 10.70 1.75 -1.77
C ALA A 219 11.37 2.22 -0.48
N TYR A 220 10.65 2.31 0.65
CA TYR A 220 11.26 2.58 1.96
C TYR A 220 12.21 1.47 2.41
N GLY A 221 11.97 0.23 1.99
CA GLY A 221 12.83 -0.92 2.29
C GLY A 221 13.82 -1.26 1.17
N SER A 222 13.96 -0.41 0.15
CA SER A 222 14.67 -0.76 -1.09
C SER A 222 15.87 0.16 -1.36
N ARG A 223 17.04 -0.44 -1.61
CA ARG A 223 18.22 0.26 -2.15
C ARG A 223 18.24 0.31 -3.68
N ARG A 224 17.50 -0.59 -4.32
CA ARG A 224 17.50 -0.76 -5.77
C ARG A 224 16.08 -0.67 -6.27
N GLU A 225 15.94 0.04 -7.36
CA GLU A 225 14.73 0.07 -8.18
C GLU A 225 15.14 -0.40 -9.58
N ILE A 226 14.30 -1.23 -10.17
CA ILE A 226 14.46 -1.64 -11.56
C ILE A 226 13.43 -0.92 -12.41
N SER A 227 13.85 -0.44 -13.57
CA SER A 227 12.91 0.08 -14.56
C SER A 227 12.19 -1.09 -15.23
N LEU A 228 10.87 -1.09 -15.12
CA LEU A 228 9.98 -1.96 -15.89
C LEU A 228 9.19 -1.06 -16.83
N GLN A 229 9.67 -0.88 -18.07
CA GLN A 229 9.03 -0.02 -19.06
C GLN A 229 8.82 1.42 -18.54
N ASN A 230 7.59 1.81 -18.24
CA ASN A 230 7.21 3.14 -17.77
C ASN A 230 7.02 3.21 -16.24
N ARG A 231 7.49 2.23 -15.48
CA ARG A 231 7.40 2.22 -14.01
C ARG A 231 8.72 1.79 -13.37
N LEU A 232 8.89 2.14 -12.10
CA LEU A 232 9.96 1.66 -11.25
C LEU A 232 9.38 0.57 -10.34
N LEU A 233 10.08 -0.55 -10.25
CA LEU A 233 9.78 -1.60 -9.28
C LEU A 233 10.85 -1.57 -8.18
N PRO A 234 10.52 -1.16 -6.94
CA PRO A 234 11.42 -1.30 -5.81
C PRO A 234 11.71 -2.78 -5.53
N ILE A 235 12.98 -3.09 -5.25
CA ILE A 235 13.40 -4.44 -4.84
C ILE A 235 13.66 -4.41 -3.32
N PRO A 236 12.70 -4.88 -2.50
CA PRO A 236 12.79 -4.76 -1.06
C PRO A 236 13.94 -5.62 -0.50
N ASN A 237 14.66 -5.04 0.45
CA ASN A 237 15.70 -5.71 1.24
C ASN A 237 15.44 -5.58 2.74
N LEU A 238 14.80 -4.49 3.18
CA LEU A 238 14.26 -4.34 4.52
C LEU A 238 12.77 -4.65 4.47
N ALA A 239 12.26 -5.34 5.49
CA ALA A 239 10.82 -5.49 5.66
C ALA A 239 10.22 -4.17 6.18
N VAL A 240 9.13 -3.72 5.55
CA VAL A 240 8.46 -2.46 5.86
C VAL A 240 7.09 -2.77 6.45
N GLY A 241 6.84 -2.30 7.67
CA GLY A 241 5.53 -2.33 8.32
C GLY A 241 5.03 -0.91 8.57
N ARG A 242 3.72 -0.76 8.70
CA ARG A 242 3.08 0.52 9.01
C ARG A 242 2.08 0.35 10.15
N LEU A 243 2.06 1.32 11.05
CA LEU A 243 1.07 1.44 12.12
C LEU A 243 0.12 2.59 11.76
N VAL A 244 -1.16 2.29 11.57
CA VAL A 244 -2.23 3.26 11.27
C VAL A 244 -3.41 3.06 12.24
N GLU A 245 -4.26 4.05 12.47
CA GLU A 245 -4.19 5.43 11.97
C GLU A 245 -4.09 6.45 13.10
N THR A 246 -4.82 6.22 14.19
CA THR A 246 -4.81 7.08 15.37
C THR A 246 -3.68 6.72 16.35
N THR A 247 -3.40 7.60 17.31
CA THR A 247 -2.46 7.30 18.40
C THR A 247 -2.87 6.06 19.20
N ALA A 248 -4.17 5.85 19.40
CA ALA A 248 -4.70 4.69 20.13
C ALA A 248 -4.56 3.40 19.34
N GLU A 249 -4.90 3.40 18.05
CA GLU A 249 -4.80 2.23 17.17
C GLU A 249 -3.35 1.77 17.04
N ALA A 250 -2.42 2.68 16.73
CA ALA A 250 -0.99 2.36 16.69
C ALA A 250 -0.48 1.83 18.03
N MET A 251 -0.90 2.42 19.15
CA MET A 251 -0.53 1.95 20.49
C MET A 251 -1.07 0.56 20.79
N ASN A 252 -2.27 0.20 20.31
CA ASN A 252 -2.86 -1.13 20.48
C ASN A 252 -2.06 -2.20 19.73
N THR A 253 -1.66 -1.95 18.48
CA THR A 253 -0.79 -2.87 17.73
C THR A 253 0.56 -3.05 18.42
N ILE A 254 1.15 -1.95 18.92
CA ILE A 254 2.40 -2.01 19.69
C ILE A 254 2.20 -2.83 20.97
N ASN A 255 1.09 -2.65 21.68
CA ASN A 255 0.77 -3.42 22.89
C ASN A 255 0.65 -4.91 22.60
N ALA A 256 -0.02 -5.29 21.50
CA ALA A 256 -0.11 -6.68 21.06
C ALA A 256 1.28 -7.26 20.81
N TYR A 257 2.13 -6.58 20.02
CA TYR A 257 3.50 -7.03 19.79
C TYR A 257 4.32 -7.15 21.09
N LEU A 258 4.20 -6.16 21.98
CA LEU A 258 4.92 -6.13 23.26
C LEU A 258 4.48 -7.25 24.22
N SER A 259 3.28 -7.81 24.03
CA SER A 259 2.79 -8.96 24.80
C SER A 259 3.45 -10.29 24.40
N THR A 260 4.09 -10.35 23.23
CA THR A 260 4.74 -11.56 22.71
C THR A 260 6.09 -11.83 23.36
N SER A 261 6.51 -13.11 23.35
CA SER A 261 7.88 -13.49 23.66
C SER A 261 8.78 -13.27 22.44
N ALA A 262 9.60 -12.23 22.47
CA ALA A 262 10.59 -11.90 21.42
C ALA A 262 10.00 -11.73 20.00
N GLY A 263 8.77 -11.22 19.88
CA GLY A 263 8.15 -10.87 18.61
C GLY A 263 7.48 -12.06 17.93
N VAL A 264 7.37 -13.18 18.65
CA VAL A 264 6.81 -14.43 18.15
C VAL A 264 5.49 -14.68 18.86
N VAL A 265 4.42 -14.77 18.06
CA VAL A 265 3.10 -15.19 18.54
C VAL A 265 3.12 -16.67 18.96
N ASN A 266 2.19 -17.07 19.82
CA ASN A 266 2.06 -18.48 20.20
C ASN A 266 1.82 -19.35 18.95
N THR A 267 2.27 -20.61 18.98
CA THR A 267 2.02 -21.56 17.89
C THR A 267 0.52 -21.59 17.56
N PRO A 268 0.12 -21.21 16.34
CA PRO A 268 -1.28 -21.18 15.96
C PRO A 268 -1.89 -22.59 16.04
N THR A 269 -3.15 -22.66 16.44
CA THR A 269 -3.91 -23.92 16.54
C THR A 269 -5.27 -23.84 15.85
N SER A 270 -5.55 -22.72 15.17
CA SER A 270 -6.80 -22.51 14.50
C SER A 270 -6.64 -21.65 13.25
N ALA A 271 -7.40 -21.96 12.20
CA ALA A 271 -7.42 -21.21 10.96
C ALA A 271 -8.84 -21.03 10.40
N LEU A 272 -9.08 -19.90 9.75
CA LEU A 272 -10.26 -19.61 8.93
C LEU A 272 -9.81 -19.28 7.50
N VAL A 273 -10.40 -19.94 6.50
CA VAL A 273 -10.10 -19.69 5.08
C VAL A 273 -11.42 -19.45 4.32
N THR A 274 -11.57 -18.28 3.70
CA THR A 274 -12.78 -17.95 2.92
C THR A 274 -12.43 -17.53 1.50
N SER A 275 -13.21 -17.97 0.52
CA SER A 275 -13.09 -17.54 -0.87
C SER A 275 -14.29 -17.94 -1.72
N TYR A 276 -14.31 -17.46 -2.96
CA TYR A 276 -15.23 -17.88 -4.02
C TYR A 276 -14.67 -17.51 -5.38
N GLY A 277 -15.30 -18.03 -6.44
CA GLY A 277 -15.00 -17.67 -7.81
C GLY A 277 -13.55 -17.94 -8.18
N TYR A 278 -12.92 -16.97 -8.87
CA TYR A 278 -11.57 -17.12 -9.42
C TYR A 278 -10.46 -17.20 -8.36
N LEU A 279 -10.80 -17.07 -7.07
CA LEU A 279 -9.87 -17.15 -5.94
C LEU A 279 -9.88 -18.54 -5.29
N GLU A 280 -10.73 -19.47 -5.75
CA GLU A 280 -10.89 -20.80 -5.17
C GLU A 280 -9.57 -21.58 -5.11
N ASP A 281 -8.87 -21.70 -6.24
CA ASP A 281 -7.67 -22.55 -6.37
C ASP A 281 -6.54 -22.11 -5.44
N GLY A 282 -6.25 -20.81 -5.41
CA GLY A 282 -5.28 -20.21 -4.49
C GLY A 282 -5.68 -20.39 -3.03
N SER A 283 -6.97 -20.29 -2.71
CA SER A 283 -7.47 -20.45 -1.34
C SER A 283 -7.44 -21.91 -0.86
N ARG A 284 -7.67 -22.87 -1.76
CA ARG A 284 -7.47 -24.29 -1.47
C ARG A 284 -6.00 -24.61 -1.19
N ALA A 285 -5.08 -24.02 -1.95
CA ALA A 285 -3.65 -24.15 -1.69
C ALA A 285 -3.26 -23.55 -0.33
N VAL A 286 -3.79 -22.37 0.03
CA VAL A 286 -3.60 -21.80 1.37
C VAL A 286 -4.11 -22.75 2.46
N LEU A 287 -5.31 -23.30 2.31
CA LEU A 287 -5.86 -24.24 3.30
C LEU A 287 -4.99 -25.49 3.45
N GLU A 288 -4.49 -26.06 2.35
CA GLU A 288 -3.60 -27.21 2.36
C GLU A 288 -2.28 -26.91 3.10
N GLU A 289 -1.64 -25.78 2.81
CA GLU A 289 -0.40 -25.36 3.49
C GLU A 289 -0.63 -25.13 4.99
N LEU A 290 -1.78 -24.55 5.37
CA LEU A 290 -2.14 -24.39 6.78
C LEU A 290 -2.37 -25.74 7.47
N GLN A 291 -3.04 -26.70 6.81
CA GLN A 291 -3.23 -28.05 7.35
C GLN A 291 -1.91 -28.79 7.54
N ASN A 292 -0.96 -28.59 6.62
CA ASN A 292 0.36 -29.20 6.69
C ASN A 292 1.28 -28.53 7.72
N GLY A 293 1.18 -27.21 7.89
CA GLY A 293 2.04 -26.42 8.77
C GLY A 293 1.60 -26.37 10.24
N LEU A 294 0.30 -26.56 10.53
CA LEU A 294 -0.24 -26.48 11.88
C LEU A 294 -0.26 -27.83 12.60
N PRO A 295 -0.32 -27.84 13.95
CA PRO A 295 -0.49 -29.08 14.71
C PRO A 295 -1.69 -29.91 14.24
N SER A 296 -1.58 -31.24 14.25
CA SER A 296 -2.60 -32.14 13.70
C SER A 296 -3.97 -32.07 14.41
N ASN A 297 -4.03 -31.50 15.60
CA ASN A 297 -5.26 -31.27 16.37
C ASN A 297 -5.79 -29.82 16.23
N SER A 298 -5.31 -29.07 15.24
CA SER A 298 -5.76 -27.71 14.97
C SER A 298 -7.19 -27.68 14.41
N ASN A 299 -7.89 -26.57 14.65
CA ASN A 299 -9.25 -26.35 14.15
C ASN A 299 -9.22 -25.56 12.83
N PHE A 300 -9.97 -26.03 11.83
CA PHE A 300 -10.06 -25.38 10.52
C PHE A 300 -11.52 -25.08 10.20
N SER A 301 -11.84 -23.79 10.06
CA SER A 301 -13.10 -23.33 9.49
C SER A 301 -12.87 -22.90 8.05
N GLN A 302 -13.82 -23.20 7.15
CA GLN A 302 -13.71 -22.77 5.75
C GLN A 302 -15.06 -22.40 5.15
N LEU A 303 -15.03 -21.38 4.29
CA LEU A 303 -16.09 -21.01 3.36
C LEU A 303 -15.45 -20.79 1.98
N ILE A 304 -15.07 -21.90 1.32
CA ILE A 304 -14.43 -21.90 0.01
C ILE A 304 -15.46 -22.39 -1.00
N GLU A 305 -16.07 -21.45 -1.71
CA GLU A 305 -17.07 -21.76 -2.74
C GLU A 305 -16.40 -22.21 -4.04
N GLN A 306 -17.00 -23.20 -4.70
CA GLN A 306 -16.51 -23.65 -6.01
C GLN A 306 -16.83 -22.61 -7.09
N TYR A 307 -15.94 -22.44 -8.07
CA TYR A 307 -16.09 -21.44 -9.13
C TYR A 307 -17.39 -21.58 -9.95
N ASP A 308 -17.92 -22.80 -10.10
CA ASP A 308 -19.12 -23.09 -10.89
C ASP A 308 -20.43 -23.02 -10.09
N VAL A 309 -20.37 -22.73 -8.79
CA VAL A 309 -21.56 -22.56 -7.96
C VAL A 309 -22.16 -21.17 -8.22
N PRO A 310 -23.47 -21.08 -8.53
CA PRO A 310 -24.12 -19.79 -8.76
C PRO A 310 -24.23 -18.98 -7.45
N PRO A 311 -24.25 -17.63 -7.52
CA PRO A 311 -24.32 -16.77 -6.34
C PRO A 311 -25.50 -17.12 -5.39
N GLU A 312 -26.66 -17.49 -5.92
CA GLU A 312 -27.85 -17.78 -5.11
C GLU A 312 -27.73 -19.08 -4.28
N ALA A 313 -26.74 -19.93 -4.59
CA ALA A 313 -26.43 -21.14 -3.86
C ALA A 313 -25.11 -21.04 -3.07
N SER A 314 -24.46 -19.88 -3.12
CA SER A 314 -23.17 -19.64 -2.48
C SER A 314 -23.34 -19.14 -1.04
N TRP A 315 -22.28 -19.24 -0.23
CA TRP A 315 -22.30 -18.70 1.12
C TRP A 315 -22.49 -17.18 1.17
N SER A 316 -23.20 -16.71 2.20
CA SER A 316 -23.55 -15.32 2.47
C SER A 316 -22.72 -14.74 3.63
N ALA A 317 -22.79 -13.42 3.83
CA ALA A 317 -22.20 -12.76 4.98
C ALA A 317 -22.75 -13.31 6.31
N ASP A 318 -23.99 -13.80 6.35
CA ASP A 318 -24.57 -14.42 7.55
C ASP A 318 -23.90 -15.75 7.91
N ASP A 319 -23.36 -16.47 6.92
CA ASP A 319 -22.59 -17.70 7.15
C ASP A 319 -21.20 -17.39 7.70
N LEU A 320 -20.58 -16.28 7.27
CA LEU A 320 -19.26 -15.87 7.72
C LEU A 320 -19.28 -15.19 9.09
N ARG A 321 -20.31 -14.41 9.43
CA ARG A 321 -20.44 -13.73 10.74
C ARG A 321 -20.16 -14.62 11.96
N PRO A 322 -20.75 -15.83 12.11
CA PRO A 322 -20.46 -16.67 13.28
C PRO A 322 -19.03 -17.21 13.30
N LEU A 323 -18.38 -17.39 12.14
CA LEU A 323 -17.01 -17.88 12.04
C LEU A 323 -15.97 -16.78 12.30
N LEU A 324 -16.27 -15.55 11.87
CA LEU A 324 -15.36 -14.42 12.00
C LEU A 324 -15.61 -13.64 13.30
N LEU A 325 -16.85 -13.23 13.58
CA LEU A 325 -17.16 -12.26 14.64
C LEU A 325 -17.43 -12.91 16.01
N ASN A 326 -17.67 -14.22 16.05
CA ASN A 326 -18.01 -14.95 17.28
C ASN A 326 -16.99 -16.03 17.65
N GLN A 327 -16.00 -16.31 16.79
CA GLN A 327 -14.99 -17.33 17.01
C GLN A 327 -13.60 -16.78 16.72
N ARG A 328 -12.68 -16.98 17.67
CA ARG A 328 -11.26 -16.67 17.45
C ARG A 328 -10.64 -17.70 16.52
N HIS A 329 -9.87 -17.20 15.55
CA HIS A 329 -8.94 -17.97 14.74
C HIS A 329 -7.55 -17.32 14.84
N ASP A 330 -6.50 -18.13 14.98
CA ASP A 330 -5.13 -17.63 15.11
C ASP A 330 -4.57 -17.16 13.75
N LEU A 331 -4.99 -17.82 12.66
CA LEU A 331 -4.68 -17.45 11.28
C LEU A 331 -5.99 -17.24 10.50
N ILE A 332 -6.14 -16.11 9.83
CA ILE A 332 -7.35 -15.78 9.08
C ILE A 332 -6.95 -15.39 7.66
N TYR A 333 -7.43 -16.14 6.69
CA TYR A 333 -7.31 -15.84 5.28
C TYR A 333 -8.66 -15.49 4.69
N LEU A 334 -8.83 -14.23 4.28
CA LEU A 334 -10.04 -13.75 3.62
C LEU A 334 -9.73 -13.41 2.16
N ALA A 335 -10.26 -14.19 1.23
CA ALA A 335 -10.18 -13.90 -0.19
C ALA A 335 -11.59 -13.61 -0.75
N GLY A 336 -11.69 -12.59 -1.60
CA GLY A 336 -12.96 -12.16 -2.17
C GLY A 336 -12.87 -10.77 -2.78
N HIS A 337 -14.02 -10.20 -3.13
CA HIS A 337 -14.10 -8.78 -3.45
C HIS A 337 -14.12 -7.95 -2.17
N PHE A 338 -13.27 -6.94 -2.14
CA PHE A 338 -13.11 -6.01 -1.05
C PHE A 338 -13.23 -4.58 -1.57
N ASN A 339 -13.62 -3.70 -0.67
CA ASN A 339 -13.19 -2.32 -0.65
C ASN A 339 -12.53 -2.06 0.72
N PRO A 340 -12.06 -0.83 1.04
CA PRO A 340 -11.38 -0.55 2.30
C PRO A 340 -12.20 -0.87 3.57
N SER A 341 -13.52 -0.88 3.50
CA SER A 341 -14.42 -1.01 4.66
C SER A 341 -15.32 -2.24 4.63
N ARG A 342 -15.38 -2.99 3.52
CA ARG A 342 -16.31 -4.10 3.29
C ARG A 342 -15.70 -5.25 2.51
N LEU A 343 -16.17 -6.45 2.84
CA LEU A 343 -15.93 -7.70 2.17
C LEU A 343 -17.27 -8.17 1.61
N LEU A 344 -17.33 -8.40 0.30
CA LEU A 344 -18.50 -8.96 -0.38
C LEU A 344 -18.49 -10.48 -0.28
N ALA A 345 -19.58 -11.08 0.20
CA ALA A 345 -19.74 -12.52 0.29
C ALA A 345 -19.92 -13.18 -1.09
N ALA A 346 -19.85 -14.51 -1.12
CA ALA A 346 -19.93 -15.27 -2.37
C ALA A 346 -21.30 -15.20 -3.06
N ASP A 347 -22.35 -14.78 -2.34
CA ASP A 347 -23.67 -14.49 -2.87
C ASP A 347 -23.75 -13.20 -3.72
N TYR A 348 -22.65 -12.43 -3.80
CA TYR A 348 -22.57 -11.13 -4.50
C TYR A 348 -23.63 -10.11 -4.07
N SER A 349 -24.20 -10.26 -2.88
CA SER A 349 -25.29 -9.41 -2.37
C SER A 349 -25.05 -8.92 -0.96
N SER A 350 -24.58 -9.80 -0.08
CA SER A 350 -24.38 -9.49 1.32
C SER A 350 -22.91 -9.14 1.61
N THR A 351 -22.69 -8.27 2.60
CA THR A 351 -21.34 -7.82 2.98
C THR A 351 -21.09 -7.96 4.47
N ILE A 352 -19.82 -8.10 4.84
CA ILE A 352 -19.32 -7.84 6.20
C ILE A 352 -18.50 -6.56 6.17
N SER A 353 -18.73 -5.69 7.15
CA SER A 353 -18.00 -4.42 7.30
C SER A 353 -16.86 -4.52 8.33
N ALA A 354 -15.83 -3.70 8.15
CA ALA A 354 -14.76 -3.47 9.11
C ALA A 354 -15.32 -2.96 10.45
N THR A 355 -16.41 -2.19 10.44
CA THR A 355 -17.14 -1.76 11.64
C THR A 355 -17.73 -2.92 12.43
N GLU A 356 -18.25 -3.95 11.78
CA GLU A 356 -18.74 -5.15 12.47
C GLU A 356 -17.59 -5.88 13.18
N LEU A 357 -16.41 -5.92 12.56
CA LEU A 357 -15.21 -6.50 13.14
C LEU A 357 -14.69 -5.69 14.33
N LYS A 358 -14.54 -4.36 14.20
CA LYS A 358 -14.11 -3.47 15.31
C LYS A 358 -15.04 -3.57 16.53
N ASN A 359 -16.32 -3.85 16.31
CA ASN A 359 -17.32 -4.04 17.37
C ASN A 359 -17.48 -5.50 17.85
N ALA A 360 -16.77 -6.45 17.25
CA ALA A 360 -16.84 -7.85 17.66
C ALA A 360 -16.27 -8.03 19.08
N SER A 361 -16.86 -8.94 19.84
CA SER A 361 -16.39 -9.28 21.19
C SER A 361 -15.21 -10.25 21.19
N VAL A 362 -14.86 -10.82 20.03
CA VAL A 362 -13.74 -11.74 19.86
C VAL A 362 -12.43 -10.98 20.03
N ASP A 363 -11.54 -11.51 20.88
CA ASP A 363 -10.19 -10.99 21.02
C ASP A 363 -9.32 -11.50 19.86
N PHE A 364 -8.91 -10.60 18.98
CA PHE A 364 -7.99 -10.86 17.87
C PHE A 364 -6.53 -10.55 18.19
N THR A 365 -6.19 -10.22 19.44
CA THR A 365 -4.81 -9.92 19.84
C THR A 365 -3.88 -11.03 19.37
N ASN A 366 -2.85 -10.67 18.59
CA ASN A 366 -1.85 -11.57 18.02
C ASN A 366 -2.39 -12.61 17.00
N ALA A 367 -3.61 -12.44 16.47
CA ALA A 367 -4.03 -13.16 15.27
C ALA A 367 -3.31 -12.60 14.03
N ILE A 368 -3.03 -13.45 13.04
CA ILE A 368 -2.45 -13.03 11.78
C ILE A 368 -3.53 -13.09 10.70
N VAL A 369 -3.84 -11.94 10.14
CA VAL A 369 -4.83 -11.80 9.07
C VAL A 369 -4.14 -11.40 7.79
N TYR A 370 -4.47 -12.10 6.71
CA TYR A 370 -3.94 -11.84 5.38
C TYR A 370 -5.05 -12.11 4.36
N SER A 371 -4.98 -11.45 3.22
CA SER A 371 -6.07 -11.46 2.26
C SER A 371 -5.59 -11.44 0.82
N SER A 372 -6.46 -11.92 -0.05
CA SER A 372 -6.40 -11.68 -1.48
C SER A 372 -7.69 -10.98 -1.89
N GLY A 373 -7.66 -9.66 -1.90
CA GLY A 373 -8.81 -8.83 -2.24
C GLY A 373 -8.39 -7.39 -2.57
N CYS A 374 -9.14 -6.75 -3.47
CA CYS A 374 -8.86 -5.37 -3.87
C CYS A 374 -8.98 -4.43 -2.66
N HIS A 375 -8.00 -3.56 -2.46
CA HIS A 375 -8.06 -2.50 -1.42
C HIS A 375 -8.26 -2.99 0.03
N SER A 376 -8.07 -4.28 0.33
CA SER A 376 -8.20 -4.84 1.68
C SER A 376 -7.13 -4.34 2.67
N GLY A 377 -6.05 -3.75 2.15
CA GLY A 377 -5.03 -3.04 2.93
C GLY A 377 -4.93 -1.56 2.57
N TYR A 378 -5.91 -1.01 1.85
CA TYR A 378 -5.94 0.41 1.52
C TYR A 378 -6.48 1.19 2.71
N ASN A 379 -5.68 2.13 3.22
CA ASN A 379 -6.08 2.99 4.33
C ASN A 379 -6.68 4.29 3.79
N ILE A 380 -7.94 4.56 4.13
CA ILE A 380 -8.60 5.84 3.79
C ILE A 380 -8.14 6.85 4.84
N VAL A 381 -7.39 7.87 4.41
CA VAL A 381 -6.99 8.94 5.33
C VAL A 381 -8.23 9.60 5.93
N ASN A 382 -8.39 9.54 7.26
CA ASN A 382 -9.57 10.06 7.97
C ASN A 382 -9.91 11.51 7.58
N ASP A 383 -8.89 12.38 7.54
CA ASP A 383 -9.03 13.80 7.19
C ASP A 383 -9.45 14.04 5.72
N HIS A 384 -9.32 13.04 4.85
CA HIS A 384 -9.75 13.13 3.46
C HIS A 384 -11.18 12.59 3.25
N ALA A 385 -11.80 12.01 4.27
CA ALA A 385 -13.17 11.52 4.17
C ALA A 385 -14.15 12.70 3.98
N VAL A 386 -15.10 12.53 3.06
CA VAL A 386 -16.25 13.42 2.90
C VAL A 386 -17.26 13.07 4.00
N PRO A 387 -17.54 13.98 4.95
CA PRO A 387 -18.44 13.68 6.07
C PRO A 387 -19.79 13.16 5.59
N GLN A 388 -20.24 12.05 6.18
CA GLN A 388 -21.52 11.38 5.91
C GLN A 388 -21.66 10.75 4.50
N VAL A 389 -20.62 10.79 3.66
CA VAL A 389 -20.66 10.24 2.29
C VAL A 389 -19.64 9.12 2.12
N THR A 390 -18.40 9.33 2.56
CA THR A 390 -17.43 8.24 2.65
C THR A 390 -18.00 7.16 3.55
N ASP A 391 -17.86 5.90 3.15
CA ASP A 391 -18.07 4.76 4.05
C ASP A 391 -16.94 4.82 5.10
N ALA A 392 -17.16 5.70 6.06
CA ALA A 392 -16.18 6.27 6.97
C ALA A 392 -15.56 5.19 7.87
N PRO A 393 -14.41 5.47 8.51
CA PRO A 393 -13.68 4.55 9.37
C PRO A 393 -14.54 3.70 10.33
N PRO A 394 -14.08 2.49 10.68
CA PRO A 394 -12.76 1.94 10.34
C PRO A 394 -12.69 1.36 8.93
N ASP A 395 -11.54 1.51 8.28
CA ASP A 395 -11.13 0.58 7.22
C ASP A 395 -10.56 -0.72 7.83
N TRP A 396 -10.24 -1.72 6.99
CA TRP A 396 -9.70 -3.00 7.44
C TRP A 396 -8.36 -2.87 8.17
N ALA A 397 -7.53 -1.89 7.83
CA ALA A 397 -6.24 -1.69 8.49
C ALA A 397 -6.40 -1.10 9.90
N GLN A 398 -7.50 -0.39 10.17
CA GLN A 398 -7.88 0.08 11.51
C GLN A 398 -8.66 -0.95 12.33
N ALA A 399 -9.41 -1.85 11.66
CA ALA A 399 -10.30 -2.79 12.34
C ALA A 399 -9.60 -4.04 12.90
N PHE A 400 -8.50 -4.48 12.27
CA PHE A 400 -7.63 -5.56 12.76
C PHE A 400 -6.48 -5.00 13.61
#